data_AF-A0A150WUZ1-F1
#
_entry.id   AF-A0A150WUZ1-F1
#
_cell.length_a   1.000
_cell.length_b   1.000
_cell.length_c   1.000
_cell.angle_alpha   90.00
_cell.angle_beta   90.00
_cell.angle_gamma   90.00
#
_symmetry.space_group_name_H-M   'P 1'
#
loop_
_entity.id
_entity.type
_entity.pdbx_description
1 polymer ?
#
loop_
_entity_poly.entity_id
_entity_poly.type
_entity_poly.pdbx_seq_one_letter_code
_entity_poly.pdbx_strand_id
1 'polypeptide(L)'
;MKYLLIISFLMATGTVHAGVCKDSDNGVQPLVAGKVVYSLGDENCLGDSCYTQMIKEHDRCLDGQKVLEFSCQNGQPLEKEITCAGDHVCHSGACVKK
;
A
#
# COMPACT_ATOMS: atom_id res chain seq x y z
N MET A 1 10.40 23.89 52.08
CA MET A 1 9.65 22.89 51.28
C MET A 1 9.22 23.56 49.99
N LYS A 2 9.87 23.24 48.87
CA LYS A 2 9.63 23.89 47.57
C LYS A 2 9.40 22.76 46.56
N TYR A 3 8.13 22.49 46.25
CA TYR A 3 7.73 21.41 45.35
C TYR A 3 8.12 21.82 43.91
N LEU A 4 9.06 21.08 43.33
CA LEU A 4 9.43 21.21 41.94
C LEU A 4 8.50 20.29 41.14
N LEU A 5 7.45 20.86 40.55
CA LEU A 5 6.55 20.15 39.63
C LEU A 5 7.27 19.97 38.30
N ILE A 6 7.75 18.75 38.05
CA ILE A 6 8.27 18.33 36.74
C ILE A 6 7.05 18.08 35.86
N ILE A 7 6.70 19.06 35.02
CA ILE A 7 5.72 18.86 33.95
C ILE A 7 6.48 18.29 32.76
N SER A 8 6.52 16.97 32.69
CA SER A 8 6.97 16.24 31.50
C SER A 8 5.91 16.38 30.40
N PHE A 9 6.10 17.35 29.51
CA PHE A 9 5.41 17.40 28.23
C PHE A 9 5.96 16.27 27.35
N LEU A 10 5.35 15.08 27.43
CA LEU A 10 5.43 14.11 26.34
C LEU A 10 4.61 14.67 25.17
N MET A 11 5.26 15.42 24.29
CA MET A 11 4.75 15.67 22.95
C MET A 11 4.75 14.31 22.23
N ALA A 12 3.63 13.60 22.27
CA ALA A 12 3.37 12.55 21.31
C ALA A 12 3.24 13.23 19.95
N THR A 13 4.33 13.25 19.18
CA THR A 13 4.29 13.59 17.77
C THR A 13 3.46 12.50 17.09
N GLY A 14 2.15 12.73 16.97
CA GLY A 14 1.30 11.91 16.13
C GLY A 14 1.76 12.09 14.70
N THR A 15 2.43 11.09 14.14
CA THR A 15 2.67 11.04 12.71
C THR A 15 1.30 10.90 12.05
N VAL A 16 0.91 11.88 11.24
CA VAL A 16 -0.28 11.78 10.39
C VAL A 16 0.03 10.72 9.34
N HIS A 17 -0.32 9.46 9.60
CA HIS A 17 -0.18 8.40 8.61
C HIS A 17 -1.42 8.41 7.71
N ALA A 18 -1.44 9.35 6.77
CA ALA A 18 -2.56 9.53 5.83
C ALA A 18 -2.13 9.20 4.40
N GLY A 19 -1.86 7.91 4.14
CA GLY A 19 -2.03 7.35 2.81
C GLY A 19 -3.42 6.71 2.75
N VAL A 20 -4.30 7.21 1.89
CA VAL A 20 -5.48 6.42 1.51
C VAL A 20 -4.98 5.43 0.49
N CYS A 21 -4.93 4.15 0.83
CA CYS A 21 -4.63 3.05 -0.07
C CYS A 21 -5.78 2.05 0.00
N LYS A 22 -6.34 1.69 -1.15
CA LYS A 22 -7.37 0.68 -1.28
C LYS A 22 -6.92 -0.36 -2.29
N ASP A 23 -7.00 -1.61 -1.86
CA ASP A 23 -6.64 -2.78 -2.62
C ASP A 23 -7.92 -3.54 -2.99
N SER A 24 -8.04 -3.97 -4.25
CA SER A 24 -9.23 -4.67 -4.73
C SER A 24 -9.26 -6.16 -4.40
N ASP A 25 -8.13 -6.79 -4.13
CA ASP A 25 -8.07 -8.21 -3.75
C ASP A 25 -7.81 -8.43 -2.25
N ASN A 26 -7.41 -7.39 -1.51
CA ASN A 26 -7.14 -7.41 -0.07
C ASN A 26 -5.82 -8.08 0.32
N GLY A 27 -4.76 -7.84 -0.43
CA GLY A 27 -3.40 -8.01 0.05
C GLY A 27 -2.49 -8.50 -1.05
N VAL A 28 -1.65 -9.48 -0.70
CA VAL A 28 -0.75 -10.11 -1.66
C VAL A 28 -1.42 -11.42 -2.09
N GLN A 29 -2.21 -11.37 -3.16
CA GLN A 29 -3.00 -12.46 -3.73
C GLN A 29 -2.63 -12.75 -5.19
N PRO A 30 -1.51 -13.43 -5.46
CA PRO A 30 -1.01 -13.64 -6.82
C PRO A 30 -1.92 -14.49 -7.72
N LEU A 31 -2.99 -15.08 -7.19
CA LEU A 31 -3.98 -15.86 -7.96
C LEU A 31 -5.19 -15.03 -8.42
N VAL A 32 -5.30 -13.78 -7.98
CA VAL A 32 -6.41 -12.87 -8.27
C VAL A 32 -5.81 -11.61 -8.87
N ALA A 33 -6.29 -11.19 -10.04
CA ALA A 33 -5.80 -9.95 -10.64
C ALA A 33 -6.36 -8.75 -9.87
N GLY A 34 -5.47 -8.00 -9.25
CA GLY A 34 -5.75 -6.87 -8.39
C GLY A 34 -5.48 -5.51 -8.99
N LYS A 35 -5.77 -4.52 -8.16
CA LYS A 35 -5.57 -3.10 -8.40
C LYS A 35 -5.50 -2.37 -7.08
N VAL A 36 -4.48 -1.54 -6.94
CA VAL A 36 -4.36 -0.59 -5.85
C VAL A 36 -4.73 0.81 -6.33
N VAL A 37 -5.59 1.47 -5.56
CA VAL A 37 -5.88 2.91 -5.71
C VAL A 37 -5.36 3.61 -4.46
N TYR A 38 -4.39 4.50 -4.63
CA TYR A 38 -3.80 5.21 -3.51
C TYR A 38 -3.58 6.69 -3.79
N SER A 39 -3.52 7.48 -2.71
CA SER A 39 -3.12 8.88 -2.75
C SER A 39 -1.72 9.02 -2.17
N LEU A 40 -0.86 9.81 -2.81
CA LEU A 40 0.49 10.10 -2.33
C LEU A 40 0.50 11.04 -1.12
N GLY A 41 -0.66 11.62 -0.76
CA GLY A 41 -0.71 12.76 0.13
C GLY A 41 0.08 13.96 -0.43
N ASP A 42 -0.06 15.10 0.21
CA ASP A 42 0.90 16.20 0.06
C ASP A 42 1.57 16.37 1.42
N GLU A 43 2.89 16.21 1.46
CA GLU A 43 3.72 16.29 2.68
C GLU A 43 3.58 17.63 3.42
N ASN A 44 3.07 18.67 2.74
CA ASN A 44 2.87 20.01 3.30
C ASN A 44 1.39 20.37 3.53
N CYS A 45 0.44 19.47 3.28
CA CYS A 45 -0.97 19.81 3.40
C CYS A 45 -1.48 19.71 4.84
N LEU A 46 -2.09 20.79 5.32
CA LEU A 46 -2.82 20.88 6.58
C LEU A 46 -4.34 20.68 6.30
N GLY A 47 -4.89 19.51 6.61
CA GLY A 47 -6.35 19.25 6.61
C GLY A 47 -6.88 18.34 5.49
N ASP A 48 -8.20 18.37 5.25
CA ASP A 48 -8.93 17.39 4.40
C ASP A 48 -8.62 17.46 2.88
N SER A 49 -7.80 18.43 2.46
CA SER A 49 -7.46 18.67 1.03
C SER A 49 -6.32 17.75 0.50
N CYS A 50 -5.83 16.80 1.31
CA CYS A 50 -4.67 15.93 1.02
C CYS A 50 -4.88 14.88 -0.10
N TYR A 51 -6.07 14.78 -0.70
CA TYR A 51 -6.45 13.65 -1.56
C TYR A 51 -6.61 14.00 -3.04
N THR A 52 -6.03 15.10 -3.51
CA THR A 52 -6.27 15.60 -4.88
C THR A 52 -5.64 14.74 -5.97
N GLN A 53 -4.61 13.95 -5.66
CA GLN A 53 -4.00 13.02 -6.61
C GLN A 53 -4.25 11.57 -6.20
N MET A 54 -4.88 10.82 -7.11
CA MET A 54 -5.20 9.40 -6.98
C MET A 54 -4.45 8.64 -8.06
N ILE A 55 -3.56 7.75 -7.65
CA ILE A 55 -2.81 6.84 -8.51
C ILE A 55 -3.53 5.49 -8.54
N LYS A 56 -3.49 4.84 -9.70
CA LYS A 56 -4.04 3.50 -9.89
C LYS A 56 -2.96 2.60 -10.45
N GLU A 57 -2.58 1.59 -9.69
CA GLU A 57 -1.68 0.54 -10.13
C GLU A 57 -2.44 -0.78 -10.27
N HIS A 58 -2.07 -1.56 -11.27
CA HIS A 58 -2.68 -2.85 -11.57
C HIS A 58 -1.64 -3.94 -11.52
N ASP A 59 -2.03 -5.11 -11.03
CA ASP A 59 -1.19 -6.29 -11.11
C ASP A 59 -0.93 -6.63 -12.57
N ARG A 60 0.30 -7.00 -12.85
CA ARG A 60 0.74 -7.23 -14.22
C ARG A 60 1.78 -8.32 -14.30
N CYS A 61 1.74 -9.05 -15.41
CA CYS A 61 2.77 -10.04 -15.70
C CYS A 61 4.04 -9.33 -16.15
N LEU A 62 5.15 -9.62 -15.46
CA LEU A 62 6.48 -9.20 -15.88
C LEU A 62 7.02 -10.13 -16.97
N ASP A 63 6.69 -11.41 -16.86
CA ASP A 63 6.94 -12.43 -17.86
C ASP A 63 5.89 -13.56 -17.73
N GLY A 64 6.09 -14.69 -18.42
CA GLY A 64 5.14 -15.82 -18.37
C GLY A 64 5.07 -16.55 -17.03
N GLN A 65 5.97 -16.28 -16.08
CA GLN A 65 6.04 -16.96 -14.79
C GLN A 65 6.03 -15.99 -13.60
N LYS A 66 6.17 -14.69 -13.81
CA LYS A 66 6.21 -13.68 -12.75
C LYS A 66 5.08 -12.67 -12.85
N VAL A 67 4.40 -12.45 -11.72
CA VAL A 67 3.46 -11.34 -11.52
C VAL A 67 4.13 -10.27 -10.65
N LEU A 68 3.96 -9.00 -11.03
CA LEU A 68 4.16 -7.86 -10.15
C LEU A 68 2.82 -7.56 -9.49
N GLU A 69 2.78 -7.78 -8.18
CA GLU A 69 1.64 -7.57 -7.31
C GLU A 69 1.69 -6.19 -6.69
N PHE A 70 0.56 -5.48 -6.66
CA PHE A 70 0.35 -4.29 -5.87
C PHE A 70 -0.62 -4.58 -4.73
N SER A 71 -0.24 -4.18 -3.52
CA SER A 71 -1.09 -4.33 -2.33
C SER A 71 -1.04 -3.09 -1.45
N CYS A 72 -1.92 -3.00 -0.46
CA CYS A 72 -1.87 -1.96 0.56
C CYS A 72 -1.31 -2.48 1.89
N GLN A 73 -0.27 -1.83 2.41
CA GLN A 73 0.25 -2.09 3.75
C GLN A 73 0.33 -0.79 4.55
N ASN A 74 -0.34 -0.76 5.71
CA ASN A 74 -0.39 0.42 6.60
C ASN A 74 -0.84 1.72 5.89
N GLY A 75 -1.74 1.61 4.91
CA GLY A 75 -2.24 2.77 4.14
C GLY A 75 -1.31 3.23 3.02
N GLN A 76 -0.20 2.54 2.77
CA GLN A 76 0.71 2.83 1.67
C GLN A 76 0.67 1.72 0.62
N PRO A 77 0.89 2.03 -0.67
CA PRO A 77 1.07 1.01 -1.69
C PRO A 77 2.38 0.24 -1.45
N LEU A 78 2.34 -1.05 -1.72
CA LEU A 78 3.49 -1.94 -1.72
C LEU A 78 3.49 -2.72 -3.03
N GLU A 79 4.64 -2.78 -3.70
CA GLU A 79 4.83 -3.64 -4.87
C GLU A 79 5.68 -4.86 -4.51
N LYS A 80 5.37 -6.02 -5.12
CA LYS A 80 6.09 -7.27 -4.88
C LYS A 80 6.12 -8.14 -6.12
N GLU A 81 7.31 -8.60 -6.52
CA GLU A 81 7.43 -9.65 -7.54
C GLU A 81 7.16 -11.03 -6.94
N ILE A 82 6.31 -11.81 -7.61
CA ILE A 82 5.95 -13.16 -7.20
C ILE A 82 6.09 -14.10 -8.38
N THR A 83 6.84 -15.18 -8.17
CA THR A 83 6.93 -16.29 -9.13
C THR A 83 5.72 -17.20 -8.97
N CYS A 84 4.95 -17.39 -10.03
CA CYS A 84 3.85 -18.34 -10.08
C CYS A 84 4.34 -19.77 -9.81
N ALA A 85 3.48 -20.59 -9.20
CA ALA A 85 3.76 -22.02 -9.00
C ALA A 85 4.07 -22.72 -10.33
N GLY A 86 4.80 -23.85 -10.29
CA GLY A 86 5.31 -24.50 -11.51
C GLY A 86 4.22 -24.98 -12.49
N ASP A 87 3.01 -25.23 -12.00
CA ASP A 87 1.82 -25.60 -12.79
C ASP A 87 0.94 -24.40 -13.19
N HIS A 88 1.38 -23.17 -12.88
CA HIS A 88 0.73 -21.91 -13.23
C HIS A 88 1.59 -21.10 -14.22
N VAL A 89 0.92 -20.22 -14.97
CA VAL A 89 1.49 -19.22 -15.86
C VAL A 89 0.92 -17.86 -15.45
N CYS A 90 1.72 -16.79 -15.53
CA CYS A 90 1.15 -15.46 -15.35
C CYS A 90 0.34 -15.10 -16.59
N HIS A 91 -0.92 -14.76 -16.38
CA HIS A 91 -1.81 -14.28 -17.42
C HIS A 91 -2.71 -13.18 -16.86
N SER A 92 -2.76 -12.04 -17.56
CA SER A 92 -3.65 -10.90 -17.21
C SER A 92 -3.52 -10.42 -15.75
N GLY A 93 -2.29 -10.38 -15.22
CA GLY A 93 -2.03 -9.89 -13.87
C GLY A 93 -2.30 -10.91 -12.76
N ALA A 94 -2.50 -12.19 -13.09
CA ALA A 94 -2.65 -13.25 -12.10
C ALA A 94 -1.93 -14.52 -12.52
N CYS A 95 -1.50 -15.32 -11.55
CA CYS A 95 -1.05 -16.68 -11.74
C CYS A 95 -2.27 -17.59 -11.95
N VAL A 96 -2.43 -18.10 -13.17
CA VAL A 96 -3.50 -19.02 -13.55
C VAL A 96 -2.93 -20.39 -13.88
N LYS A 97 -3.68 -21.46 -13.63
CA LYS A 97 -3.25 -22.82 -13.96
C LYS A 97 -3.07 -22.96 -15.48
N LYS A 98 -2.01 -23.65 -15.90
CA LYS A 98 -1.72 -23.99 -17.31
C LYS A 98 -2.80 -24.85 -17.95
#